data_AF-M3BW72-F1
#
_entry.id   AF-M3BW72-F1
#
_cell.length_a   1.000
_cell.length_b   1.000
_cell.length_c   1.000
_cell.angle_alpha   90.00
_cell.angle_beta   90.00
_cell.angle_gamma   90.00
#
_symmetry.space_group_name_H-M   'P 1'
#
loop_
_entity.id
_entity.type
_entity.pdbx_description
1 polymer ?
#
loop_
_entity_poly.entity_id
_entity_poly.type
_entity_poly.pdbx_seq_one_letter_code
_entity_poly.pdbx_strand_id
1 'polypeptide(L)'
;MEHFGPARARGGLSRRARWAVVAVGLAGALTLTACGGDGGSDDSAGTPTPSVTRTADSGGGTGGTGDTGGSDGAPAGDLQGSWLTTADGKAVVLMVNGEEAALFATGGTVCSGTAKGDSEPTITLKCPTGDGDRTKGTVTSVDGKSLTVTWEGAAGEETYAKAEGGSLPPGLPTEGLGS
;
A
#
# COMPACT_ATOMS: atom_id res chain seq x y z
N MET A 1 49.61 -3.79 -38.15
CA MET A 1 49.07 -2.61 -38.85
C MET A 1 47.79 -2.19 -38.17
N GLU A 2 47.66 -1.23 -37.28
CA GLU A 2 48.50 -0.29 -36.52
C GLU A 2 47.50 0.12 -35.38
N HIS A 3 47.77 -0.13 -34.11
CA HIS A 3 48.40 0.80 -33.16
C HIS A 3 47.48 1.91 -32.55
N PHE A 4 47.54 1.99 -31.20
CA PHE A 4 47.11 3.07 -30.27
C PHE A 4 45.59 3.27 -30.06
N GLY A 5 45.01 3.35 -28.86
CA GLY A 5 45.47 3.49 -27.47
C GLY A 5 44.35 4.22 -26.67
N PRO A 6 44.15 3.97 -25.36
CA PRO A 6 43.05 4.58 -24.61
C PRO A 6 43.38 6.02 -24.17
N ALA A 7 42.44 6.95 -24.38
CA ALA A 7 42.54 8.30 -23.85
C ALA A 7 41.98 8.37 -22.41
N ARG A 8 42.89 8.50 -21.43
CA ARG A 8 42.58 9.05 -20.11
C ARG A 8 42.30 10.56 -20.22
N ALA A 9 41.19 11.03 -19.66
CA ALA A 9 41.01 12.41 -19.24
C ALA A 9 40.51 12.39 -17.79
N ARG A 10 41.42 12.63 -16.84
CA ARG A 10 41.67 13.91 -16.15
C ARG A 10 40.64 14.18 -15.05
N GLY A 11 41.12 14.02 -13.82
CA GLY A 11 40.37 14.25 -12.60
C GLY A 11 39.86 15.69 -12.47
N GLY A 12 38.63 15.80 -11.98
CA GLY A 12 38.09 17.01 -11.41
C GLY A 12 38.04 16.88 -9.89
N LEU A 13 39.07 17.38 -9.22
CA LEU A 13 38.94 17.82 -7.84
C LEU A 13 37.97 19.00 -7.83
N SER A 14 36.79 18.86 -7.21
CA SER A 14 36.18 20.06 -6.63
C SER A 14 35.21 19.74 -5.49
N ARG A 15 35.58 20.34 -4.35
CA ARG A 15 34.72 20.83 -3.28
C ARG A 15 34.12 19.77 -2.35
N ARG A 16 34.93 19.45 -1.34
CA ARG A 16 34.47 19.14 0.02
C ARG A 16 33.54 20.26 0.49
N ALA A 17 32.25 20.10 0.29
CA ALA A 17 31.25 20.97 0.90
C ALA A 17 31.02 20.49 2.33
N ARG A 18 31.72 21.13 3.28
CA ARG A 18 31.39 21.06 4.70
C ARG A 18 30.06 21.79 4.89
N TRP A 19 28.96 21.06 4.78
CA TRP A 19 27.67 21.57 5.21
C TRP A 19 27.58 21.38 6.72
N ALA A 20 27.67 22.51 7.42
CA ALA A 20 27.51 22.60 8.85
C ALA A 20 26.08 22.24 9.22
N VAL A 21 25.95 21.28 10.14
CA VAL A 21 24.69 20.92 10.80
C VAL A 21 24.31 22.07 11.72
N VAL A 22 23.22 22.77 11.40
CA VAL A 22 22.54 23.68 12.34
C VAL A 22 21.26 22.99 12.76
N ALA A 23 21.30 22.30 13.89
CA ALA A 23 20.12 21.77 14.55
C ALA A 23 19.42 22.93 15.28
N VAL A 24 18.34 23.46 14.70
CA VAL A 24 17.41 24.35 15.42
C VAL A 24 16.37 23.45 16.09
N GLY A 25 16.53 23.24 17.40
CA GLY A 25 15.53 22.57 18.21
C GLY A 25 14.35 23.50 18.44
N LEU A 26 13.21 23.21 17.80
CA LEU A 26 11.92 23.78 18.16
C LEU A 26 11.23 22.81 19.11
N ALA A 27 11.32 23.12 20.40
CA ALA A 27 10.48 22.53 21.43
C ALA A 27 9.05 23.04 21.24
N GLY A 28 8.23 22.27 20.52
CA GLY A 28 6.80 22.50 20.41
C GLY A 28 6.08 21.92 21.63
N ALA A 29 5.75 22.77 22.59
CA ALA A 29 4.80 22.41 23.63
C ALA A 29 3.40 22.34 23.00
N LEU A 30 2.88 21.13 22.79
CA LEU A 30 1.48 20.90 22.48
C LEU A 30 0.67 21.16 23.76
N THR A 31 0.26 22.41 23.98
CA THR A 31 -0.79 22.71 24.96
C THR A 31 -2.09 22.12 24.44
N LEU A 32 -2.60 21.09 25.10
CA LEU A 32 -3.97 20.63 24.92
C LEU A 32 -4.91 21.80 25.24
N THR A 33 -5.50 22.42 24.22
CA THR A 33 -6.64 23.32 24.41
C THR A 33 -7.84 22.46 24.79
N ALA A 34 -7.99 22.31 26.11
CA ALA A 34 -9.17 21.79 26.74
C ALA A 34 -10.37 22.70 26.43
N CYS A 35 -11.50 22.01 26.27
CA CYS A 35 -12.85 22.49 26.10
C CYS A 35 -13.31 23.49 27.19
N GLY A 36 -14.08 24.50 26.79
CA GLY A 36 -14.87 25.41 27.64
C GLY A 36 -14.77 26.87 27.14
N GLY A 37 -15.80 27.60 26.73
CA GLY A 37 -17.23 27.54 27.05
C GLY A 37 -17.65 28.93 27.57
N ASP A 38 -18.83 29.41 27.15
CA ASP A 38 -19.56 30.65 27.52
C ASP A 38 -19.17 31.98 26.84
N GLY A 39 -20.09 32.80 26.32
CA GLY A 39 -21.56 32.78 26.37
C GLY A 39 -22.13 33.95 25.56
N GLY A 40 -23.39 33.82 25.13
CA GLY A 40 -24.12 34.85 24.38
C GLY A 40 -25.50 34.35 23.96
N SER A 41 -26.45 34.52 24.86
CA SER A 41 -27.86 34.09 24.80
C SER A 41 -28.64 34.65 23.62
N ASP A 42 -29.60 33.87 23.11
CA ASP A 42 -30.94 34.34 22.75
C ASP A 42 -31.94 33.16 22.80
N ASP A 43 -33.14 33.50 23.29
CA ASP A 43 -34.24 32.67 23.74
C ASP A 43 -34.86 31.71 22.71
N SER A 44 -35.24 30.50 23.17
CA SER A 44 -36.63 30.03 23.15
C SER A 44 -36.78 28.62 23.74
N ALA A 45 -37.80 28.49 24.58
CA ALA A 45 -38.12 27.34 25.42
C ALA A 45 -38.51 26.05 24.65
N GLY A 46 -38.14 24.90 25.20
CA GLY A 46 -38.73 23.60 24.88
C GLY A 46 -37.80 22.41 25.07
N THR A 47 -37.69 21.89 26.30
CA THR A 47 -37.00 20.62 26.60
C THR A 47 -37.71 19.45 25.90
N PRO A 48 -36.98 18.56 25.20
CA PRO A 48 -36.90 17.20 25.70
C PRO A 48 -35.46 16.65 25.76
N THR A 49 -35.21 15.90 26.83
CA THR A 49 -33.99 15.15 27.17
C THR A 49 -33.43 14.33 26.00
N PRO A 50 -32.13 14.41 25.65
CA PRO A 50 -31.54 13.47 24.71
C PRO A 50 -31.16 12.17 25.42
N SER A 51 -31.95 11.13 25.19
CA SER A 51 -31.53 9.74 25.34
C SER A 51 -30.35 9.47 24.41
N VAL A 52 -29.22 9.00 24.95
CA VAL A 52 -28.07 8.55 24.15
C VAL A 52 -28.43 7.20 23.52
N THR A 53 -29.02 7.25 22.32
CA THR A 53 -29.11 6.09 21.45
C THR A 53 -27.85 6.07 20.59
N ARG A 54 -26.98 5.08 20.81
CA ARG A 54 -25.90 4.76 19.87
C ARG A 54 -26.54 4.16 18.62
N THR A 55 -26.65 4.95 17.56
CA THR A 55 -26.95 4.44 16.22
C THR A 55 -25.61 4.25 15.51
N ALA A 56 -25.28 3.00 15.19
CA ALA A 56 -24.24 2.71 14.21
C ALA A 56 -24.76 3.23 12.85
N ASP A 57 -24.06 4.21 12.27
CA ASP A 57 -24.33 4.62 10.90
C ASP A 57 -23.71 3.58 9.97
N SER A 58 -24.55 2.67 9.49
CA SER A 58 -24.28 1.90 8.28
C SER A 58 -24.56 2.79 7.08
N GLY A 59 -23.65 3.71 6.79
CA GLY A 59 -23.70 4.60 5.64
C GLY A 59 -23.21 3.91 4.38
N GLY A 60 -24.12 3.22 3.68
CA GLY A 60 -23.98 2.99 2.24
C GLY A 60 -24.09 4.34 1.51
N GLY A 61 -23.08 4.67 0.71
CA GLY A 61 -23.03 5.89 -0.07
C GLY A 61 -22.51 5.61 -1.49
N THR A 62 -23.44 5.33 -2.39
CA THR A 62 -23.24 5.35 -3.85
C THR A 62 -23.06 6.78 -4.32
N GLY A 63 -22.08 7.04 -5.20
CA GLY A 63 -22.08 8.18 -6.11
C GLY A 63 -21.09 9.31 -5.78
N GLY A 64 -19.94 9.28 -6.47
CA GLY A 64 -19.00 10.39 -6.56
C GLY A 64 -18.36 10.39 -7.95
N THR A 65 -19.11 10.89 -8.93
CA THR A 65 -18.65 11.11 -10.31
C THR A 65 -17.74 12.33 -10.35
N GLY A 66 -16.54 12.17 -10.92
CA GLY A 66 -15.82 13.25 -11.59
C GLY A 66 -14.41 13.53 -11.06
N ASP A 67 -13.41 12.90 -11.69
CA ASP A 67 -12.25 13.64 -12.21
C ASP A 67 -11.79 12.95 -13.51
N THR A 68 -11.93 13.70 -14.60
CA THR A 68 -11.54 13.28 -15.96
C THR A 68 -10.07 13.61 -16.15
N GLY A 69 -9.23 12.58 -16.17
CA GLY A 69 -7.79 12.70 -16.41
C GLY A 69 -7.21 11.41 -16.97
N GLY A 70 -7.53 11.10 -18.23
CA GLY A 70 -6.82 10.14 -19.10
C GLY A 70 -6.41 8.80 -18.48
N SER A 71 -7.31 7.82 -18.49
CA SER A 71 -7.01 6.44 -18.11
C SER A 71 -7.40 5.50 -19.26
N ASP A 72 -6.41 5.00 -19.99
CA ASP A 72 -6.56 3.78 -20.78
C ASP A 72 -6.38 2.58 -19.83
N GLY A 73 -7.50 1.93 -19.50
CA GLY A 73 -7.55 0.71 -18.68
C GLY A 73 -8.58 0.82 -17.56
N ALA A 74 -9.65 0.03 -17.65
CA ALA A 74 -10.63 -0.07 -16.57
C ALA A 74 -10.01 -0.78 -15.34
N PRO A 75 -10.51 -0.50 -14.11
CA PRO A 75 -9.93 -1.02 -12.89
C PRO A 75 -10.14 -2.53 -12.77
N ALA A 76 -9.16 -3.21 -12.20
CA ALA A 76 -9.33 -4.55 -11.65
C ALA A 76 -10.19 -4.48 -10.37
N GLY A 77 -11.47 -4.13 -10.51
CA GLY A 77 -12.38 -3.85 -9.40
C GLY A 77 -12.44 -5.01 -8.39
N ASP A 78 -12.45 -6.25 -8.91
CA ASP A 78 -12.47 -7.46 -8.08
C ASP A 78 -11.13 -7.75 -7.38
N LEU A 79 -10.02 -7.18 -7.87
CA LEU A 79 -8.69 -7.31 -7.24
C LEU A 79 -8.47 -6.33 -6.10
N GLN A 80 -9.31 -5.31 -5.93
CA GLN A 80 -9.11 -4.29 -4.90
C GLN A 80 -9.00 -4.93 -3.50
N GLY A 81 -7.90 -4.65 -2.81
CA GLY A 81 -7.69 -5.09 -1.43
C GLY A 81 -6.27 -5.55 -1.11
N SER A 82 -6.13 -6.13 0.08
CA SER A 82 -4.91 -6.81 0.52
C SER A 82 -5.13 -8.32 0.47
N TRP A 83 -4.20 -9.03 -0.14
CA TRP A 83 -4.25 -10.45 -0.39
C TRP A 83 -3.02 -11.09 0.24
N LEU A 84 -3.21 -12.14 1.01
CA LEU A 84 -2.15 -12.78 1.78
C LEU A 84 -2.07 -14.26 1.47
N THR A 85 -0.85 -14.77 1.42
CA THR A 85 -0.58 -16.20 1.34
C THR A 85 0.69 -16.56 2.11
N THR A 86 0.97 -17.85 2.23
CA THR A 86 2.27 -18.35 2.67
C THR A 86 2.88 -19.18 1.56
N ALA A 87 4.05 -18.79 1.09
CA ALA A 87 4.79 -19.48 0.04
C ALA A 87 6.23 -19.67 0.51
N ASP A 88 6.78 -20.88 0.36
CA ASP A 88 8.15 -21.22 0.79
C ASP A 88 8.45 -20.86 2.25
N GLY A 89 7.46 -21.01 3.14
CA GLY A 89 7.57 -20.65 4.56
C GLY A 89 7.61 -19.14 4.84
N LYS A 90 7.34 -18.30 3.82
CA LYS A 90 7.30 -16.84 3.92
C LYS A 90 5.85 -16.36 3.83
N ALA A 91 5.45 -15.46 4.71
CA ALA A 91 4.29 -14.63 4.47
C ALA A 91 4.52 -13.75 3.23
N VAL A 92 3.57 -13.75 2.31
CA VAL A 92 3.53 -12.90 1.12
C VAL A 92 2.26 -12.08 1.15
N VAL A 93 2.37 -10.78 0.93
CA VAL A 93 1.25 -9.84 0.86
C VAL A 93 1.28 -9.15 -0.49
N LEU A 94 0.18 -9.25 -1.24
CA LEU A 94 -0.09 -8.50 -2.45
C LEU A 94 -1.19 -7.48 -2.14
N MET A 95 -0.91 -6.20 -2.33
CA MET A 95 -1.86 -5.11 -2.20
C MET A 95 -2.20 -4.58 -3.58
N VAL A 96 -3.48 -4.37 -3.85
CA VAL A 96 -3.96 -3.74 -5.08
C VAL A 96 -4.87 -2.58 -4.71
N ASN A 97 -4.57 -1.42 -5.27
CA ASN A 97 -5.34 -0.20 -5.11
C ASN A 97 -5.57 0.51 -6.44
N GLY A 98 -6.78 0.41 -6.98
CA GLY A 98 -7.05 0.77 -8.36
C GLY A 98 -6.16 -0.05 -9.30
N GLU A 99 -5.36 0.63 -10.11
CA GLU A 99 -4.37 -0.02 -10.99
C GLU A 99 -3.01 -0.23 -10.32
N GLU A 100 -2.77 0.30 -9.12
CA GLU A 100 -1.49 0.19 -8.42
C GLU A 100 -1.40 -1.16 -7.69
N ALA A 101 -0.21 -1.74 -7.67
CA ALA A 101 0.06 -2.97 -6.96
C ALA A 101 1.39 -2.93 -6.21
N ALA A 102 1.42 -3.50 -5.02
CA ALA A 102 2.64 -3.66 -4.23
C ALA A 102 2.69 -5.07 -3.64
N LEU A 103 3.88 -5.67 -3.60
CA LEU A 103 4.09 -7.00 -3.05
C LEU A 103 5.22 -7.00 -2.04
N PHE A 104 5.00 -7.69 -0.93
CA PHE A 104 5.97 -7.86 0.14
C PHE A 104 6.06 -9.32 0.51
N ALA A 105 7.28 -9.83 0.70
CA ALA A 105 7.49 -11.14 1.30
C ALA A 105 8.42 -11.04 2.51
N THR A 106 8.11 -11.79 3.55
CA THR A 106 9.01 -11.96 4.69
C THR A 106 10.36 -12.49 4.23
N GLY A 107 11.44 -11.82 4.63
CA GLY A 107 12.78 -12.05 4.09
C GLY A 107 13.32 -10.94 3.19
N GLY A 108 12.58 -9.84 3.00
CA GLY A 108 13.12 -8.59 2.46
C GLY A 108 12.71 -8.26 1.01
N THR A 109 11.82 -9.06 0.42
CA THR A 109 11.29 -8.79 -0.93
C THR A 109 10.28 -7.67 -0.86
N VAL A 110 10.50 -6.65 -1.67
CA VAL A 110 9.61 -5.49 -1.83
C VAL A 110 9.51 -5.20 -3.31
N CYS A 111 8.29 -5.22 -3.83
CA CYS A 111 8.00 -4.97 -5.22
C CYS A 111 6.86 -3.96 -5.38
N SER A 112 6.92 -3.17 -6.45
CA SER A 112 5.90 -2.18 -6.79
C SER A 112 5.61 -2.19 -8.28
N GLY A 113 4.37 -1.91 -8.67
CA GLY A 113 3.96 -1.84 -10.06
C GLY A 113 2.45 -1.70 -10.20
N THR A 114 1.86 -2.47 -11.11
CA THR A 114 0.45 -2.31 -11.49
C THR A 114 -0.29 -3.63 -11.64
N ALA A 115 -1.60 -3.60 -11.41
CA ALA A 115 -2.56 -4.63 -11.79
C ALA A 115 -3.54 -4.03 -12.82
N LYS A 116 -3.60 -4.58 -14.03
CA LYS A 116 -4.38 -4.01 -15.15
C LYS A 116 -5.12 -5.10 -15.91
N GLY A 117 -6.25 -4.74 -16.51
CA GLY A 117 -7.06 -5.61 -17.35
C GLY A 117 -8.41 -5.93 -16.70
N ASP A 118 -9.39 -6.24 -17.55
CA ASP A 118 -10.78 -6.47 -17.15
C ASP A 118 -11.06 -7.95 -16.85
N SER A 119 -11.24 -8.76 -17.90
CA SER A 119 -11.61 -10.18 -17.78
C SER A 119 -10.43 -11.10 -17.49
N GLU A 120 -9.22 -10.68 -17.82
CA GLU A 120 -7.99 -11.42 -17.57
C GLU A 120 -6.91 -10.46 -17.03
N PRO A 121 -7.01 -10.07 -15.75
CA PRO A 121 -6.09 -9.10 -15.17
C PRO A 121 -4.66 -9.65 -15.11
N THR A 122 -3.70 -8.77 -15.38
CA THR A 122 -2.26 -9.05 -15.26
C THR A 122 -1.62 -8.14 -14.22
N ILE A 123 -0.67 -8.69 -13.48
CA ILE A 123 0.13 -8.00 -12.47
C ILE A 123 1.55 -7.88 -12.98
N THR A 124 2.07 -6.65 -13.03
CA THR A 124 3.45 -6.36 -13.44
C THR A 124 4.13 -5.55 -12.35
N LEU A 125 5.17 -6.12 -11.74
CA LEU A 125 5.92 -5.54 -10.62
C LEU A 125 7.41 -5.42 -10.94
N LYS A 126 8.07 -4.51 -10.22
CA LYS A 126 9.53 -4.39 -10.14
C LYS A 126 9.95 -4.56 -8.69
N CYS A 127 10.94 -5.40 -8.46
CA CYS A 127 11.47 -5.68 -7.12
C CYS A 127 12.86 -5.06 -6.98
N PRO A 128 13.01 -3.84 -6.42
CA PRO A 128 14.32 -3.28 -6.11
C PRO A 128 15.09 -4.08 -5.05
N THR A 129 14.38 -4.85 -4.21
CA THR A 129 14.97 -5.72 -3.19
C THR A 129 14.30 -7.10 -3.19
N GLY A 130 15.08 -8.13 -2.87
CA GLY A 130 14.62 -9.52 -2.81
C GLY A 130 14.64 -10.26 -4.15
N ASP A 131 13.87 -11.34 -4.23
CA ASP A 131 13.71 -12.18 -5.41
C ASP A 131 12.75 -11.58 -6.44
N GLY A 132 13.00 -11.87 -7.71
CA GLY A 132 12.19 -11.39 -8.85
C GLY A 132 11.07 -12.36 -9.26
N ASP A 133 10.77 -13.37 -8.44
CA ASP A 133 9.90 -14.49 -8.83
C ASP A 133 8.44 -14.07 -9.02
N ARG A 134 8.03 -12.93 -8.45
CA ARG A 134 6.68 -12.37 -8.53
C ARG A 134 6.65 -11.04 -9.30
N THR A 135 7.38 -10.95 -10.41
CA THR A 135 7.44 -9.71 -11.23
C THR A 135 6.40 -9.64 -12.33
N LYS A 136 5.89 -10.79 -12.81
CA LYS A 136 4.80 -10.87 -13.80
C LYS A 136 3.88 -12.01 -13.45
N GLY A 137 2.60 -11.72 -13.31
CA GLY A 137 1.59 -12.72 -12.99
C GLY A 137 0.28 -12.50 -13.73
N THR A 138 -0.40 -13.59 -14.05
CA THR A 138 -1.76 -13.57 -14.61
C THR A 138 -2.74 -14.02 -13.55
N VAL A 139 -3.83 -13.27 -13.37
CA VAL A 139 -4.91 -13.66 -12.47
C VAL A 139 -5.74 -14.73 -13.16
N THR A 140 -5.81 -15.91 -12.56
CA THR A 140 -6.57 -17.06 -13.09
C THR A 140 -7.94 -17.21 -12.43
N SER A 141 -8.11 -16.67 -11.22
CA SER A 141 -9.40 -16.68 -10.51
C SER A 141 -9.46 -15.57 -9.44
N VAL A 142 -10.62 -14.95 -9.27
CA VAL A 142 -10.92 -14.04 -8.16
C VAL A 142 -12.41 -14.13 -7.79
N ASP A 143 -12.71 -14.26 -6.49
CA ASP A 143 -14.09 -14.38 -5.98
C ASP A 143 -14.42 -13.44 -4.80
N GLY A 144 -13.57 -12.43 -4.60
CA GLY A 144 -13.69 -11.45 -3.52
C GLY A 144 -13.19 -11.94 -2.15
N LYS A 145 -12.89 -13.24 -1.97
CA LYS A 145 -12.25 -13.79 -0.76
C LYS A 145 -10.96 -14.52 -1.09
N SER A 146 -10.87 -15.07 -2.28
CA SER A 146 -9.73 -15.77 -2.83
C SER A 146 -9.27 -15.11 -4.13
N LEU A 147 -7.96 -15.09 -4.33
CA LEU A 147 -7.29 -14.64 -5.55
C LEU A 147 -6.23 -15.66 -5.92
N THR A 148 -6.27 -16.17 -7.15
CA THR A 148 -5.22 -17.07 -7.67
C THR A 148 -4.45 -16.35 -8.77
N VAL A 149 -3.12 -16.34 -8.63
CA VAL A 149 -2.19 -15.72 -9.58
C VAL A 149 -1.20 -16.78 -10.02
N THR A 150 -0.99 -16.91 -11.32
CA THR A 150 0.10 -17.69 -11.89
C THR A 150 1.25 -16.74 -12.24
N TRP A 151 2.34 -16.82 -11.51
CA TRP A 151 3.56 -16.05 -11.75
C TRP A 151 4.44 -16.73 -12.81
N GLU A 152 5.08 -15.92 -13.67
CA GLU A 152 6.05 -16.42 -14.67
C GLU A 152 7.38 -16.88 -14.03
N GLY A 153 7.69 -16.40 -12.82
CA GLY A 153 8.92 -16.74 -12.09
C GLY A 153 8.82 -18.06 -11.31
N ALA A 154 9.82 -18.34 -10.47
CA ALA A 154 9.90 -19.61 -9.75
C ALA A 154 8.75 -19.83 -8.73
N ALA A 155 8.04 -18.77 -8.36
CA ALA A 155 6.88 -18.82 -7.47
C ALA A 155 5.71 -19.64 -8.05
N GLY A 156 5.57 -19.69 -9.38
CA GLY A 156 4.50 -20.45 -10.03
C GLY A 156 3.09 -19.99 -9.65
N GLU A 157 2.17 -20.93 -9.45
CA GLU A 157 0.79 -20.63 -9.05
C GLU A 157 0.67 -20.44 -7.54
N GLU A 158 0.08 -19.33 -7.13
CA GLU A 158 -0.18 -19.00 -5.73
C GLU A 158 -1.65 -18.61 -5.53
N THR A 159 -2.24 -19.12 -4.45
CA THR A 159 -3.57 -18.70 -4.02
C THR A 159 -3.47 -17.86 -2.76
N TYR A 160 -4.13 -16.72 -2.79
CA TYR A 160 -4.15 -15.71 -1.74
C TYR A 160 -5.54 -15.60 -1.14
N ALA A 161 -5.60 -15.41 0.17
CA ALA A 161 -6.82 -15.06 0.88
C ALA A 161 -6.89 -13.54 1.09
N LYS A 162 -8.08 -12.96 0.95
CA LYS A 162 -8.29 -11.54 1.24
C LYS A 162 -8.12 -11.27 2.73
N ALA A 163 -7.45 -10.17 3.07
CA ALA A 163 -7.37 -9.68 4.44
C ALA A 163 -8.71 -9.05 4.82
N GLU A 164 -9.36 -9.58 5.86
CA GLU A 164 -10.63 -9.08 6.39
C GLU A 164 -10.48 -8.81 7.89
N GLY A 165 -10.91 -7.62 8.34
CA GLY A 165 -11.20 -7.36 9.76
C GLY A 165 -10.07 -7.62 10.77
N GLY A 166 -8.80 -7.50 10.38
CA GLY A 166 -7.66 -7.73 11.26
C GLY A 166 -7.33 -9.21 11.51
N SER A 167 -7.95 -10.13 10.79
CA SER A 167 -7.67 -11.56 10.89
C SER A 167 -6.61 -11.97 9.85
N LEU A 168 -5.56 -12.66 10.31
CA LEU A 168 -4.51 -13.21 9.47
C LEU A 168 -4.97 -14.56 8.88
N PRO A 169 -4.70 -14.84 7.59
CA PRO A 169 -4.94 -16.16 7.02
C PRO A 169 -4.18 -17.27 7.76
N PRO A 170 -4.71 -18.50 7.76
CA PRO A 170 -4.05 -19.62 8.41
C PRO A 170 -2.71 -19.94 7.74
N GLY A 171 -1.75 -20.43 8.53
CA GLY A 171 -0.44 -20.85 8.03
C GLY A 171 0.61 -19.73 7.93
N LEU A 172 0.23 -18.48 8.22
CA LEU A 172 1.22 -17.41 8.33
C LEU A 172 2.18 -17.66 9.50
N PRO A 173 3.49 -17.47 9.30
CA PRO A 173 4.48 -17.60 10.37
C PRO A 173 4.23 -16.49 11.41
N THR A 174 3.64 -16.88 12.54
CA THR A 174 3.30 -15.98 13.67
C THR A 174 4.27 -16.12 14.85
N GLU A 175 5.18 -17.09 14.79
CA GLU A 175 6.22 -17.26 15.79
C GLU A 175 7.14 -16.03 15.83
N GLY A 176 7.31 -15.45 17.03
CA GLY A 176 8.21 -14.30 17.24
C GLY A 176 7.58 -12.91 17.08
N LEU A 177 6.26 -12.80 16.83
CA LEU A 177 5.57 -11.50 16.72
C LEU A 177 5.28 -10.80 18.06
N GLY A 178 5.79 -11.34 19.18
CA GLY A 178 5.70 -10.73 20.52
C GLY A 178 4.35 -10.97 21.21
N SER A 179 4.41 -11.13 22.54
CA SER A 179 3.26 -11.15 23.46
C SER A 179 3.18 -9.85 24.23
#